data_AF-A0A9E5M591-F1
#
_entry.id   AF-A0A9E5M591-F1
#
_cell.length_a   1.000
_cell.length_b   1.000
_cell.length_c   1.000
_cell.angle_alpha   90.00
_cell.angle_beta   90.00
_cell.angle_gamma   90.00
#
_symmetry.space_group_name_H-M   'P 1'
#
loop_
_entity.id
_entity.type
_entity.pdbx_description
1 polymer ?
#
loop_
_entity_poly.entity_id
_entity_poly.type
_entity_poly.pdbx_seq_one_letter_code
_entity_poly.pdbx_strand_id
1 'polypeptide(L)'
;AGHLEPRAFQRELEATGLAWISGRLDAGAKETWPTFRGRVGRGLRALMASEGRSRRLVVCTSAGVIGAAVAEVMNLSDHEALKISWAVHNSSITRLQYDTTRVSLTAFNAVPHLERPGHRELITFR
;
A
#
# COMPACT_ATOMS: atom_id res chain seq x y z
N ALA A 1 -25.59 4.03 -10.42
CA ALA A 1 -24.52 4.98 -10.07
C ALA A 1 -23.55 5.01 -11.25
N GLY A 2 -23.30 6.20 -11.81
CA GLY A 2 -22.60 6.34 -13.10
C GLY A 2 -21.18 5.79 -13.06
N HIS A 3 -20.84 4.95 -14.03
CA HIS A 3 -19.45 4.57 -14.26
C HIS A 3 -18.71 5.81 -14.77
N LEU A 4 -17.75 6.30 -13.99
CA LEU A 4 -16.80 7.30 -14.46
C LEU A 4 -15.89 6.64 -15.50
N GLU A 5 -15.63 7.34 -16.60
CA GLU A 5 -14.57 6.96 -17.54
C GLU A 5 -13.24 6.78 -16.79
N PRO A 6 -12.39 5.80 -17.14
CA PRO A 6 -11.20 5.45 -16.35
C PRO A 6 -10.29 6.65 -16.02
N ARG A 7 -10.10 7.56 -16.98
CA ARG A 7 -9.29 8.77 -16.78
C ARG A 7 -9.94 9.76 -15.80
N ALA A 8 -11.26 9.90 -15.84
CA ALA A 8 -11.98 10.77 -14.91
C ALA A 8 -11.92 10.18 -13.49
N PHE A 9 -12.12 8.87 -13.36
CA PHE A 9 -11.98 8.17 -12.09
C PHE A 9 -10.58 8.34 -11.48
N GLN A 10 -9.52 8.14 -12.27
CA GLN A 10 -8.15 8.28 -11.80
C GLN A 10 -7.86 9.71 -11.30
N ARG A 11 -8.31 10.74 -12.04
CA ARG A 11 -8.16 12.14 -11.61
C ARG A 11 -8.87 12.42 -10.29
N GLU A 12 -10.11 11.94 -10.12
CA GLU A 12 -10.86 12.10 -8.88
C GLU A 12 -10.22 11.33 -7.72
N LEU A 13 -9.71 10.12 -7.96
CA LEU A 13 -8.99 9.33 -6.96
C LEU A 13 -7.73 10.05 -6.48
N GLU A 14 -6.95 10.63 -7.41
CA GLU A 14 -5.75 11.39 -7.08
C GLU A 14 -6.07 12.64 -6.27
N ALA A 15 -7.04 13.43 -6.73
CA ALA A 15 -7.49 14.65 -6.04
C ALA A 15 -8.01 14.34 -4.63
N THR A 16 -8.83 13.30 -4.50
CA THR A 16 -9.36 12.81 -3.22
C THR A 16 -8.23 12.34 -2.31
N GLY A 17 -7.29 11.55 -2.81
CA GLY A 17 -6.13 11.09 -2.05
C GLY A 17 -5.29 12.25 -1.53
N LEU A 18 -5.01 13.26 -2.37
CA LEU A 18 -4.27 14.45 -1.97
C LEU A 18 -5.01 15.26 -0.90
N ALA A 19 -6.33 15.42 -1.04
CA ALA A 19 -7.15 16.06 -0.03
C ALA A 19 -7.14 15.26 1.30
N TRP A 20 -7.18 13.93 1.24
CA TRP A 20 -7.15 13.07 2.43
C TRP A 20 -5.84 13.20 3.22
N ILE A 21 -4.69 13.10 2.55
CA ILE A 21 -3.39 13.24 3.23
C ILE A 21 -3.17 14.67 3.75
N SER A 22 -3.79 15.67 3.13
CA SER A 22 -3.76 17.06 3.57
C SER A 22 -4.75 17.38 4.70
N GLY A 23 -5.56 16.41 5.15
CA GLY A 23 -6.62 16.64 6.14
C GLY A 23 -7.78 17.51 5.63
N ARG A 24 -7.93 17.65 4.31
CA ARG A 24 -8.95 18.47 3.64
C ARG A 24 -10.14 17.64 3.12
N LEU A 25 -10.23 16.36 3.46
CA LEU A 25 -11.40 15.55 3.13
C LEU A 25 -12.54 15.86 4.11
N ASP A 26 -13.75 16.04 3.59
CA ASP A 26 -14.94 16.35 4.39
C ASP A 26 -15.25 15.29 5.45
N ALA A 27 -16.16 15.64 6.38
CA ALA A 27 -16.61 14.85 7.53
C ALA A 27 -17.18 13.45 7.23
N GLY A 28 -17.29 13.06 5.96
CA GLY A 28 -17.66 11.71 5.51
C GLY A 28 -16.49 10.71 5.48
N ALA A 29 -15.24 11.14 5.68
CA ALA A 29 -14.09 10.24 5.75
C ALA A 29 -14.19 9.31 6.97
N LYS A 30 -14.13 7.99 6.75
CA LYS A 30 -14.19 6.99 7.84
C LYS A 30 -13.02 7.08 8.82
N GLU A 31 -11.85 7.52 8.35
CA GLU A 31 -10.67 7.77 9.19
C GLU A 31 -9.77 8.84 8.55
N THR A 32 -8.95 9.51 9.36
CA THR A 32 -7.94 10.46 8.88
C THR A 32 -6.68 9.75 8.41
N TRP A 33 -5.91 10.38 7.51
CA TRP A 33 -4.65 9.80 7.03
C TRP A 33 -3.63 9.48 8.14
N PRO A 34 -3.38 10.35 9.14
CA PRO A 34 -2.48 10.02 10.25
C PRO A 34 -2.95 8.81 11.06
N THR A 35 -4.27 8.66 11.24
CA THR A 35 -4.88 7.51 11.92
C THR A 35 -4.63 6.22 11.13
N PHE A 36 -4.86 6.26 9.82
CA PHE A 36 -4.61 5.15 8.92
C PHE A 36 -3.13 4.72 8.91
N ARG A 37 -2.20 5.65 8.65
CA ARG A 37 -0.75 5.34 8.66
C ARG A 37 -0.30 4.80 10.00
N GLY A 38 -0.70 5.45 11.10
CA GLY A 38 -0.35 5.02 12.44
C GLY A 38 -0.84 3.60 12.75
N ARG A 39 -2.05 3.24 12.30
CA ARG A 39 -2.60 1.89 12.44
C ARG A 39 -1.81 0.85 11.64
N VAL A 40 -1.42 1.17 10.41
CA VAL A 40 -0.58 0.28 9.57
C VAL A 40 0.79 0.06 10.21
N GLY A 41 1.48 1.13 10.63
CA GLY A 41 2.80 1.03 11.27
C GLY A 41 2.77 0.24 12.59
N ARG A 42 1.75 0.47 13.43
CA ARG A 42 1.54 -0.33 14.66
C ARG A 42 1.31 -1.81 14.35
N GLY A 43 0.49 -2.13 13.35
CA GLY A 43 0.24 -3.51 12.93
C GLY A 43 1.51 -4.22 12.46
N LEU A 44 2.33 -3.54 11.66
CA LEU A 44 3.62 -4.08 11.20
C LEU A 44 4.55 -4.38 12.39
N ARG A 45 4.73 -3.44 13.32
CA ARG A 45 5.55 -3.64 14.52
C ARG A 45 5.04 -4.76 15.41
N ALA A 46 3.72 -4.86 15.59
CA ALA A 46 3.10 -5.91 16.39
C ALA A 46 3.33 -7.31 15.79
N LEU A 47 3.22 -7.46 14.46
CA LEU A 47 3.54 -8.71 13.76
C LEU A 47 5.01 -9.09 13.95
N MET A 48 5.93 -8.15 13.77
CA MET A 48 7.36 -8.40 13.95
C MET A 48 7.70 -8.82 15.38
N ALA A 49 7.10 -8.17 16.38
CA ALA A 49 7.36 -8.45 17.79
C ALA A 49 6.76 -9.79 18.25
N SER A 50 5.56 -10.14 17.80
CA SER A 50 4.87 -11.37 18.20
C SER A 50 5.47 -12.63 17.57
N GLU A 51 5.85 -12.56 16.29
CA GLU A 51 6.36 -13.72 15.56
C GLU A 51 7.87 -13.96 15.80
N GLY A 52 8.61 -12.91 16.16
CA GLY A 52 10.05 -12.98 16.38
C GLY A 52 10.84 -13.20 15.09
N ARG A 53 12.08 -13.71 15.23
CA ARG A 53 13.02 -13.86 14.10
C ARG A 53 12.75 -15.13 13.29
N SER A 54 13.23 -15.15 12.05
CA SER A 54 13.24 -16.33 11.17
C SER A 54 11.85 -16.92 10.86
N ARG A 55 10.80 -16.10 10.97
CA ARG A 55 9.44 -16.48 10.53
C ARG A 55 9.16 -15.94 9.14
N ARG A 56 8.29 -16.67 8.43
CA ARG A 56 7.77 -16.28 7.11
C ARG A 56 6.27 -16.07 7.25
N LEU A 57 5.84 -14.84 7.03
CA LEU A 57 4.44 -14.43 7.13
C LEU A 57 3.91 -14.07 5.73
N VAL A 58 2.64 -14.37 5.49
CA VAL A 58 1.92 -13.90 4.30
C VAL A 58 0.77 -13.02 4.78
N VAL A 59 0.74 -11.78 4.30
CA VAL A 59 -0.29 -10.79 4.64
C VAL A 59 -1.00 -10.38 3.36
N CYS A 60 -2.28 -10.71 3.26
CA CYS A 60 -3.14 -10.28 2.15
C CYS A 60 -3.80 -8.96 2.51
N THR A 61 -3.53 -7.89 1.76
CA THR A 61 -4.01 -6.54 2.07
C THR A 61 -4.18 -5.68 0.82
N SER A 62 -4.56 -4.42 1.00
CA SER A 62 -4.81 -3.47 -0.08
C SER A 62 -3.59 -2.63 -0.45
N ALA A 63 -3.65 -2.01 -1.64
CA ALA A 63 -2.63 -1.11 -2.15
C ALA A 63 -2.31 0.06 -1.20
N GLY A 64 -3.32 0.65 -0.54
CA GLY A 64 -3.14 1.71 0.44
C GLY A 64 -2.32 1.27 1.66
N VAL A 65 -2.59 0.05 2.15
CA VAL A 65 -1.85 -0.52 3.29
C VAL A 65 -0.41 -0.86 2.89
N ILE A 66 -0.21 -1.42 1.68
CA ILE A 66 1.13 -1.69 1.13
C ILE A 66 1.92 -0.38 1.02
N GLY A 67 1.33 0.67 0.45
CA GLY A 67 1.98 1.98 0.31
C GLY A 67 2.36 2.59 1.65
N ALA A 68 1.46 2.58 2.64
CA ALA A 68 1.75 3.07 3.99
C ALA A 68 2.84 2.24 4.71
N ALA A 69 2.83 0.91 4.55
CA ALA A 69 3.83 0.03 5.16
C ALA A 69 5.22 0.24 4.52
N VAL A 70 5.29 0.33 3.19
CA VAL A 70 6.56 0.64 2.50
C VAL A 70 7.09 2.00 2.92
N ALA A 71 6.22 3.00 3.01
CA ALA A 71 6.61 4.34 3.44
C ALA A 71 7.07 4.38 4.90
N GLU A 72 6.49 3.56 5.79
CA GLU A 72 7.00 3.39 7.17
C GLU A 72 8.43 2.81 7.17
N VAL A 73 8.65 1.74 6.41
CA VAL A 73 9.95 1.04 6.34
C VAL A 73 11.04 1.91 5.72
N MET A 74 10.69 2.68 4.69
CA MET A 74 11.62 3.49 3.91
C MET A 74 11.71 4.94 4.39
N ASN A 75 11.01 5.30 5.49
CA ASN A 75 10.92 6.65 6.05
C ASN A 75 10.50 7.72 5.01
N LEU A 76 9.40 7.44 4.30
CA LEU A 76 8.88 8.29 3.23
C LEU A 76 7.74 9.19 3.71
N SER A 77 7.62 10.34 3.05
CA SER A 77 6.55 11.31 3.26
C SER A 77 5.17 10.77 2.91
N ASP A 78 4.13 11.48 3.34
CA ASP A 78 2.73 11.13 3.06
C ASP A 78 2.41 11.17 1.56
N HIS A 79 2.97 12.12 0.83
CA HIS A 79 2.84 12.22 -0.61
C HIS A 79 3.49 11.02 -1.33
N GLU A 80 4.66 10.58 -0.87
CA GLU A 80 5.35 9.41 -1.43
C GLU A 80 4.59 8.13 -1.11
N ALA A 81 4.07 7.98 0.10
CA ALA A 81 3.22 6.85 0.48
C ALA A 81 2.00 6.71 -0.44
N LEU A 82 1.33 7.82 -0.74
CA LEU A 82 0.18 7.86 -1.64
C LEU A 82 0.58 7.47 -3.08
N LYS A 83 1.65 8.08 -3.62
CA LYS A 83 2.19 7.73 -4.94
C LYS A 83 2.55 6.25 -5.07
N ILE A 84 3.21 5.69 -4.05
CA ILE A 84 3.56 4.27 -3.99
C ILE A 84 2.28 3.41 -4.03
N SER A 85 1.25 3.78 -3.28
CA SER A 85 0.00 3.03 -3.25
C SER A 85 -0.68 2.94 -4.63
N TRP A 86 -0.61 3.99 -5.45
CA TRP A 86 -1.18 3.98 -6.80
C TRP A 86 -0.43 3.06 -7.76
N ALA A 87 0.88 2.89 -7.57
CA ALA A 87 1.67 2.00 -8.43
C ALA A 87 1.37 0.50 -8.20
N VAL A 88 0.76 0.14 -7.07
CA VAL A 88 0.56 -1.27 -6.68
C VAL A 88 -0.39 -2.00 -7.64
N HIS A 89 0.15 -2.98 -8.37
CA HIS A 89 -0.60 -3.87 -9.24
C HIS A 89 -1.49 -4.82 -8.43
N ASN A 90 -2.56 -5.29 -9.06
CA ASN A 90 -3.36 -6.39 -8.53
C ASN A 90 -2.48 -7.64 -8.35
N SER A 91 -2.73 -8.38 -7.27
CA SER A 91 -2.00 -9.61 -6.95
C SER A 91 -0.48 -9.44 -6.80
N SER A 92 0.03 -8.22 -6.64
CA SER A 92 1.47 -8.01 -6.47
C SER A 92 1.99 -8.52 -5.12
N ILE A 93 3.27 -8.85 -5.10
CA ILE A 93 4.02 -9.33 -3.95
C ILE A 93 5.04 -8.25 -3.56
N THR A 94 4.90 -7.75 -2.34
CA THR A 94 5.90 -6.88 -1.68
C THR A 94 6.56 -7.69 -0.56
N ARG A 95 7.90 -7.71 -0.52
CA ARG A 95 8.67 -8.46 0.46
C ARG A 95 9.43 -7.53 1.39
N LEU A 96 9.16 -7.68 2.68
CA LEU A 96 9.91 -7.07 3.77
C LEU A 96 10.74 -8.15 4.45
N GLN A 97 12.01 -7.86 4.69
CA GLN A 97 12.86 -8.67 5.55
C GLN A 97 12.94 -7.98 6.91
N TYR A 98 12.74 -8.74 7.99
CA TYR A 98 12.67 -8.16 9.32
C TYR A 98 13.39 -9.02 10.35
N ASP A 99 13.81 -8.38 11.44
CA ASP A 99 14.07 -8.99 12.73
C ASP A 99 13.21 -8.31 13.80
N THR A 100 13.48 -8.54 15.08
CA THR A 100 12.68 -7.96 16.18
C THR A 100 12.70 -6.43 16.23
N THR A 101 13.69 -5.78 15.62
CA THR A 101 13.94 -4.33 15.73
C THR A 101 14.14 -3.60 14.41
N ARG A 102 14.49 -4.32 13.34
CA ARG A 102 14.81 -3.77 12.02
C ARG A 102 13.91 -4.37 10.97
N VAL A 103 13.63 -3.57 9.94
CA VAL A 103 12.88 -3.99 8.77
C VAL A 103 13.47 -3.31 7.54
N SER A 104 13.56 -4.04 6.44
CA SER A 104 14.03 -3.56 5.15
C SER A 104 13.12 -4.05 4.01
N LEU A 105 13.00 -3.23 2.97
CA LEU A 105 12.30 -3.59 1.75
C LEU A 105 13.25 -4.36 0.83
N THR A 106 12.85 -5.56 0.38
CA THR A 106 13.67 -6.41 -0.50
C THR A 106 13.05 -6.61 -1.88
N ALA A 107 11.74 -6.43 -2.02
CA ALA A 107 11.05 -6.37 -3.30
C ALA A 107 9.76 -5.57 -3.14
N PHE A 108 9.40 -4.80 -4.15
CA PHE A 108 8.17 -4.02 -4.19
C PHE A 108 7.40 -4.35 -5.47
N ASN A 109 6.08 -4.52 -5.34
CA ASN A 109 5.15 -4.58 -6.45
C ASN A 109 5.46 -5.66 -7.51
N ALA A 110 6.07 -6.77 -7.09
CA ALA A 110 6.50 -7.82 -8.00
C ALA A 110 5.34 -8.75 -8.37
N VAL A 111 5.23 -9.16 -9.63
CA VAL A 111 4.18 -10.09 -10.11
C VAL A 111 4.76 -11.29 -10.87
N PRO A 112 5.78 -12.00 -10.32
CA PRO A 112 6.49 -13.06 -11.05
C PRO A 112 5.61 -14.27 -11.43
N HIS A 113 4.46 -14.43 -10.78
CA HIS A 113 3.46 -15.45 -11.13
C HIS A 113 2.61 -15.05 -12.35
N LEU A 114 2.50 -13.75 -12.65
CA LEU A 114 1.74 -13.22 -13.80
C LEU A 114 2.63 -12.82 -14.99
N GLU A 115 3.93 -12.61 -14.77
CA GLU A 115 4.92 -12.32 -15.84
C GLU A 115 5.28 -13.57 -16.67
N ARG A 116 4.30 -14.43 -16.97
CA ARG A 116 4.44 -15.66 -17.74
C ARG A 116 3.61 -15.56 -19.03
N PRO A 117 3.99 -16.29 -20.10
CA PRO A 117 3.19 -16.32 -21.32
C PRO A 117 1.73 -16.65 -21.03
N GLY A 118 0.81 -15.83 -21.53
CA GLY A 118 -0.63 -16.03 -21.38
C GLY A 118 -1.26 -15.62 -20.05
N HIS A 119 -0.53 -14.93 -19.15
CA HIS A 119 -1.09 -14.37 -17.90
C HIS A 119 -0.88 -12.84 -17.77
N ARG A 120 -0.15 -12.21 -18.69
CA ARG A 120 0.23 -10.78 -18.57
C ARG A 120 -0.99 -9.86 -18.64
N GLU A 121 -2.00 -10.26 -19.39
CA GLU A 121 -3.28 -9.57 -19.52
C GLU A 121 -4.10 -9.57 -18.21
N LEU A 122 -3.75 -10.42 -17.23
CA LEU A 122 -4.35 -10.40 -15.90
C LEU A 122 -3.78 -9.30 -15.00
N ILE A 123 -2.69 -8.64 -15.40
CA ILE A 123 -2.14 -7.50 -14.67
C ILE A 123 -2.96 -6.26 -15.03
N THR A 124 -3.74 -5.79 -14.07
CA THR A 124 -4.56 -4.58 -14.18
C THR A 124 -3.81 -3.39 -13.57
N PHE A 125 -3.85 -2.28 -14.29
CA PHE A 125 -3.36 -0.98 -13.85
C PHE A 125 -4.56 -0.14 -13.40
N ARG A 126 -4.32 0.77 -12.45
CA ARG A 126 -5.33 1.75 -12.02
C ARG A 126 -5.07 3.07 -12.72
#